data_AF-A0A7X3UHX9-F1
#
_entry.id   AF-A0A7X3UHX9-F1
#
_cell.length_a   1.000
_cell.length_b   1.000
_cell.length_c   1.000
_cell.angle_alpha   90.00
_cell.angle_beta   90.00
_cell.angle_gamma   90.00
#
_symmetry.space_group_name_H-M   'P 1'
#
loop_
_entity.id
_entity.type
_entity.pdbx_description
1 polymer ?
#
loop_
_entity_poly.entity_id
_entity_poly.type
_entity_poly.pdbx_seq_one_letter_code
_entity_poly.pdbx_strand_id
1 'polypeptide(L)'
;MNNFQQHLQKAIRLIPVQIGLIALFFCVYHLLLKYIMRETGLDLGAVGYNNHVVPLYAQPSFDLSLWILPALVVCAGFLYLCHRYLLSDISDSRLIGIATVCFIAINISVAQIDGYREIGAEGEKERILTLLEPYTRTSLEYYGDVPRVDELGIRRFLKDYSKPEVFDTLSGHTRTHPPGGVLFLWHVSGLFGYNLISASLVTIFFTALTVIPIYRLAGMLHG
;
A
#
# COMPACT_ATOMS: atom_id res chain seq x y z
N MET A 1 -2.58 38.15 -28.76
CA MET A 1 -2.25 37.35 -27.56
C MET A 1 -0.79 37.63 -27.23
N ASN A 2 -0.50 38.27 -26.10
CA ASN A 2 0.85 38.79 -25.81
C ASN A 2 1.87 37.65 -25.71
N ASN A 3 3.09 37.83 -26.24
CA ASN A 3 4.20 36.87 -26.13
C ASN A 3 4.38 36.34 -24.70
N PHE A 4 4.14 37.18 -23.69
CA PHE A 4 4.13 36.81 -22.28
C PHE A 4 3.13 35.69 -21.93
N GLN A 5 1.89 35.76 -22.44
CA GLN A 5 0.88 34.72 -22.20
C GLN A 5 1.28 33.38 -22.83
N GLN A 6 1.91 33.41 -24.01
CA GLN A 6 2.40 32.18 -24.66
C GLN A 6 3.57 31.56 -23.92
N HIS A 7 4.52 32.37 -23.42
CA HIS A 7 5.61 31.89 -22.58
C HIS A 7 5.12 31.31 -21.26
N LEU A 8 4.14 31.97 -20.62
CA LEU A 8 3.53 31.50 -19.39
C LEU A 8 2.78 30.17 -19.59
N GLN A 9 2.02 30.04 -20.68
CA GLN A 9 1.34 28.78 -21.02
C GLN A 9 2.33 27.64 -21.28
N LYS A 10 3.47 27.91 -21.94
CA LYS A 10 4.53 26.92 -22.15
C LYS A 10 5.18 26.50 -20.83
N ALA A 11 5.45 27.45 -19.93
CA ALA A 11 6.03 27.17 -18.62
C ALA A 11 5.09 26.31 -17.75
N ILE A 12 3.79 26.62 -17.71
CA ILE A 12 2.80 25.85 -16.94
C ILE A 12 2.64 24.41 -17.48
N ARG A 13 2.93 24.18 -18.76
CA ARG A 13 2.89 22.83 -19.36
C ARG A 13 4.09 21.95 -18.98
N LEU A 14 5.13 22.50 -18.34
CA LEU A 14 6.28 21.71 -17.89
C LEU A 14 5.88 20.84 -16.70
N ILE A 15 6.17 19.54 -16.78
CA ILE A 15 5.89 18.57 -15.72
C ILE A 15 6.43 19.01 -14.34
N PRO A 16 7.69 19.51 -14.21
CA PRO A 16 8.19 19.99 -12.92
C PRO A 16 7.38 21.15 -12.34
N VAL A 17 6.87 22.05 -13.19
CA VAL A 17 6.04 23.18 -12.78
C VAL A 17 4.69 22.68 -12.31
N GLN A 18 4.07 21.73 -13.00
CA GLN A 18 2.81 21.11 -12.59
C GLN A 18 2.95 20.39 -11.25
N ILE A 19 4.03 19.60 -11.08
CA ILE A 19 4.36 18.95 -9.81
C ILE A 19 4.52 19.99 -8.70
N GLY A 20 5.29 21.05 -8.95
CA GLY A 20 5.50 22.13 -7.98
C GLY A 20 4.21 22.85 -7.60
N LEU A 21 3.32 23.12 -8.56
CA LEU A 21 2.01 23.73 -8.32
C LEU A 21 1.09 22.82 -7.49
N ILE A 22 1.06 21.52 -7.80
CA ILE A 22 0.29 20.54 -7.03
C ILE A 22 0.84 20.42 -5.60
N ALA A 23 2.17 20.35 -5.44
CA ALA A 23 2.82 20.30 -4.15
C ALA A 23 2.52 21.56 -3.32
N LEU A 24 2.59 22.74 -3.95
CA LEU A 24 2.24 24.01 -3.31
C LEU A 24 0.77 24.05 -2.87
N PHE A 25 -0.15 23.60 -3.73
CA PHE A 25 -1.57 23.50 -3.41
C PHE A 25 -1.80 22.62 -2.18
N PHE A 26 -1.21 21.43 -2.13
CA PHE A 26 -1.31 20.55 -0.97
C PHE A 26 -0.67 21.16 0.27
N CYS A 27 0.47 21.84 0.15
CA CYS A 27 1.10 22.54 1.26
C CYS A 27 0.18 23.61 1.86
N VAL A 28 -0.40 24.48 1.03
CA VAL A 28 -1.35 25.51 1.47
C VAL A 28 -2.59 24.87 2.10
N TYR A 29 -3.13 23.81 1.51
CA TYR A 29 -4.25 23.06 2.06
C TYR A 29 -3.94 22.50 3.46
N HIS A 30 -2.76 21.89 3.66
CA HIS A 30 -2.33 21.36 4.96
C HIS A 30 -2.20 22.47 6.01
N LEU A 31 -1.57 23.59 5.65
CA LEU A 31 -1.41 24.73 6.56
C LEU A 31 -2.75 25.35 6.95
N LEU A 32 -3.66 25.52 5.99
CA LEU A 32 -5.01 26.04 6.24
C LEU A 32 -5.80 25.09 7.14
N LEU A 33 -5.78 23.79 6.85
CA LEU A 33 -6.49 22.80 7.64
C LEU A 33 -5.95 22.75 9.08
N LYS A 34 -4.62 22.76 9.24
CA LYS A 34 -3.96 22.83 10.55
C LYS A 34 -4.36 24.09 11.33
N TYR A 35 -4.43 25.24 10.66
CA TYR A 35 -4.90 26.48 11.26
C TYR A 35 -6.35 26.38 11.73
N ILE A 36 -7.26 25.89 10.87
CA ILE A 36 -8.68 25.72 11.22
C ILE A 36 -8.83 24.78 12.41
N MET A 37 -8.18 23.62 12.40
CA MET A 37 -8.27 22.65 13.49
C MET A 37 -7.74 23.21 14.81
N ARG A 38 -6.66 24.02 14.77
CA ARG A 38 -6.13 24.72 15.94
C ARG A 38 -7.14 25.70 16.54
N GLU A 39 -7.74 26.56 15.71
CA GLU A 39 -8.60 27.66 16.18
C GLU A 39 -10.02 27.19 16.53
N THR A 40 -10.52 26.15 15.87
CA THR A 40 -11.89 25.65 16.06
C THR A 40 -11.97 24.44 16.99
N GLY A 41 -10.84 23.76 17.26
CA GLY A 41 -10.84 22.47 17.95
C GLY A 41 -11.47 21.34 17.12
N LEU A 42 -11.60 21.51 15.79
CA LEU A 42 -12.13 20.49 14.89
C LEU A 42 -11.16 19.31 14.79
N ASP A 43 -11.64 18.11 15.07
CA ASP A 43 -10.95 16.85 14.81
C ASP A 43 -11.63 16.10 13.64
N LEU A 44 -10.81 15.52 12.76
CA LEU A 44 -11.24 14.71 11.63
C LEU A 44 -11.08 13.21 11.96
N GLY A 45 -12.02 12.69 12.76
CA GLY A 45 -11.92 11.33 13.28
C GLY A 45 -10.76 11.21 14.25
N ALA A 46 -9.75 10.39 13.93
CA ALA A 46 -8.55 10.27 14.77
C ALA A 46 -7.50 11.35 14.48
N VAL A 47 -7.61 12.10 13.38
CA VAL A 47 -6.68 13.20 13.05
C VAL A 47 -7.10 14.44 13.82
N GLY A 48 -6.25 14.86 14.75
CA GLY A 48 -6.44 16.07 15.54
C GLY A 48 -5.18 16.92 15.55
N TYR A 49 -5.32 18.21 15.87
CA TYR A 49 -4.21 19.19 15.82
C TYR A 49 -3.00 18.76 16.66
N ASN A 50 -3.24 18.16 17.83
CA ASN A 50 -2.18 17.79 18.79
C ASN A 50 -1.57 16.41 18.55
N ASN A 51 -2.24 15.53 17.81
CA ASN A 51 -1.89 14.11 17.76
C ASN A 51 -1.24 13.72 16.42
N HIS A 52 -1.44 14.50 15.36
CA HIS A 52 -1.10 14.10 14.00
C HIS A 52 -0.54 15.26 13.16
N VAL A 53 0.22 14.92 12.12
CA VAL A 53 0.62 15.89 11.09
C VAL A 53 -0.56 16.07 10.16
N VAL A 54 -1.50 16.95 10.50
CA VAL A 54 -2.72 17.23 9.72
C VAL A 54 -2.43 17.34 8.22
N PRO A 55 -3.10 16.57 7.33
CA PRO A 55 -4.15 15.56 7.53
C PRO A 55 -3.64 14.10 7.57
N LEU A 56 -2.32 13.89 7.69
CA LEU A 56 -1.71 12.56 7.73
C LEU A 56 -1.93 11.90 9.09
N TYR A 57 -2.34 10.63 9.06
CA TYR A 57 -2.41 9.76 10.23
C TYR A 57 -1.03 9.30 10.73
N ALA A 58 0.04 9.56 9.97
CA ALA A 58 1.39 9.15 10.31
C ALA A 58 2.35 10.35 10.34
N GLN A 59 3.29 10.34 11.28
CA GLN A 59 4.38 11.30 11.33
C GLN A 59 5.55 10.79 10.47
N PRO A 60 6.22 11.67 9.69
CA PRO A 60 7.42 11.27 8.97
C PRO A 60 8.53 10.92 9.98
N SER A 61 9.01 9.68 9.91
CA SER A 61 10.20 9.20 10.62
C SER A 61 11.29 8.87 9.60
N PHE A 62 12.54 9.11 9.98
CA PHE A 62 13.72 8.92 9.13
C PHE A 62 14.70 7.99 9.82
N ASP A 63 14.34 6.72 9.89
CA ASP A 63 15.19 5.68 10.48
C ASP A 63 15.90 4.91 9.35
N LEU A 64 17.17 5.23 9.13
CA LEU A 64 17.98 4.54 8.11
C LEU A 64 18.57 3.24 8.70
N SER A 65 18.05 2.12 8.21
CA SER A 65 18.53 0.77 8.56
C SER A 65 19.41 0.19 7.44
N LEU A 66 20.37 -0.67 7.79
CA LEU A 66 21.14 -1.45 6.80
C LEU A 66 20.25 -2.39 5.97
N TRP A 67 19.02 -2.64 6.42
CA TRP A 67 17.99 -3.36 5.68
C TRP A 67 17.49 -2.64 4.42
N ILE A 68 17.92 -1.40 4.18
CA ILE A 68 17.73 -0.72 2.89
C ILE A 68 18.56 -1.34 1.76
N LEU A 69 19.67 -2.02 2.08
CA LEU A 69 20.60 -2.55 1.08
C LEU A 69 19.94 -3.55 0.11
N PRO A 70 19.16 -4.55 0.56
CA PRO A 70 18.36 -5.40 -0.34
C PRO A 70 17.47 -4.61 -1.31
N ALA A 71 16.77 -3.58 -0.83
CA ALA A 71 15.90 -2.76 -1.67
C ALA A 71 16.70 -1.97 -2.72
N LEU A 72 17.88 -1.44 -2.35
CA LEU A 72 18.79 -0.77 -3.30
C LEU A 72 19.32 -1.74 -4.37
N VAL A 73 19.70 -2.95 -3.99
CA VAL A 73 20.17 -3.98 -4.93
C VAL A 73 19.05 -4.38 -5.89
N VAL A 74 17.84 -4.60 -5.39
CA VAL A 74 16.66 -4.91 -6.22
C VAL A 74 16.32 -3.75 -7.15
N CYS A 75 16.36 -2.50 -6.66
CA CYS A 75 16.13 -1.30 -7.46
C CYS A 75 17.17 -1.16 -8.59
N ALA A 76 18.47 -1.29 -8.27
CA ALA A 76 19.53 -1.24 -9.26
C ALA A 76 19.39 -2.36 -10.31
N GLY A 77 19.04 -3.58 -9.87
CA GLY A 77 18.76 -4.71 -10.75
C GLY A 77 17.56 -4.45 -11.67
N PHE A 78 16.46 -3.91 -11.13
CA PHE A 78 15.29 -3.53 -11.90
C PHE A 78 15.63 -2.46 -12.96
N LEU A 79 16.33 -1.40 -12.57
CA LEU A 79 16.75 -0.34 -13.50
C LEU A 79 17.68 -0.86 -14.60
N TYR A 80 18.61 -1.75 -14.25
CA TYR A 80 19.47 -2.44 -15.22
C TYR A 80 18.66 -3.28 -16.21
N LEU A 81 17.69 -4.07 -15.73
CA LEU A 81 16.83 -4.88 -16.60
C LEU A 81 15.93 -4.01 -17.48
N CYS A 82 15.36 -2.95 -16.93
CA CYS A 82 14.61 -1.96 -17.69
C CYS A 82 15.48 -1.38 -18.80
N HIS A 83 16.69 -0.90 -18.51
CA HIS A 83 17.59 -0.37 -19.53
C HIS A 83 17.93 -1.40 -20.61
N ARG A 84 18.25 -2.63 -20.20
CA ARG A 84 18.61 -3.71 -21.12
C ARG A 84 17.45 -4.10 -22.04
N TYR A 85 16.23 -4.16 -21.51
CA TYR A 85 15.07 -4.69 -22.24
C TYR A 85 14.17 -3.62 -22.85
N LEU A 86 14.33 -2.33 -22.53
CA LEU A 86 13.49 -1.25 -23.07
C LEU A 86 13.52 -1.19 -24.60
N LEU A 87 14.65 -1.58 -25.20
CA LEU A 87 14.92 -1.50 -26.64
C LEU A 87 15.28 -2.87 -27.25
N SER A 88 15.04 -3.97 -26.51
CA SER A 88 15.35 -5.31 -26.98
C SER A 88 14.10 -6.00 -27.52
N ASP A 89 14.24 -6.77 -28.60
CA ASP A 89 13.19 -7.66 -29.11
C ASP A 89 13.07 -8.90 -28.20
N ILE A 90 12.33 -8.76 -27.10
CA ILE A 90 12.01 -9.87 -26.21
C ILE A 90 10.54 -10.27 -26.39
N SER A 91 10.26 -11.56 -26.26
CA SER A 91 8.88 -12.04 -26.31
C SER A 91 8.08 -11.55 -25.10
N ASP A 92 6.80 -11.24 -25.34
CA ASP A 92 5.85 -10.74 -24.33
C ASP A 92 5.80 -11.63 -23.09
N SER A 93 5.75 -12.95 -23.27
CA SER A 93 5.72 -13.90 -22.16
C SER A 93 6.97 -13.82 -21.29
N ARG A 94 8.14 -13.58 -21.90
CA ARG A 94 9.40 -13.42 -21.17
C ARG A 94 9.44 -12.08 -20.45
N LEU A 95 8.96 -11.01 -21.08
CA LEU A 95 8.86 -9.69 -20.44
C LEU A 95 7.95 -9.74 -19.22
N ILE A 96 6.75 -10.32 -19.36
CA ILE A 96 5.79 -10.49 -18.27
C ILE A 96 6.42 -11.32 -17.14
N GLY A 97 7.08 -12.44 -17.46
CA GLY A 97 7.72 -13.28 -16.45
C GLY A 97 8.83 -12.54 -15.68
N ILE A 98 9.70 -11.81 -16.38
CA ILE A 98 10.75 -10.99 -15.76
C ILE A 98 10.12 -9.90 -14.89
N ALA A 99 9.10 -9.21 -15.39
CA ALA A 99 8.41 -8.16 -14.66
C ALA A 99 7.75 -8.72 -13.39
N THR A 100 7.02 -9.85 -13.46
CA THR A 100 6.43 -10.49 -12.28
C THR A 100 7.49 -10.81 -11.23
N VAL A 101 8.64 -11.39 -11.61
CA VAL A 101 9.74 -11.68 -10.66
C VAL A 101 10.30 -10.39 -10.05
N CYS A 102 10.50 -9.34 -10.86
CA CYS A 102 10.96 -8.05 -10.36
C CYS A 102 9.96 -7.45 -9.35
N PHE A 103 8.67 -7.49 -9.66
CA PHE A 103 7.63 -6.97 -8.77
C PHE A 103 7.54 -7.75 -7.46
N ILE A 104 7.73 -9.07 -7.47
CA ILE A 104 7.85 -9.88 -6.24
C ILE A 104 9.05 -9.41 -5.42
N ALA A 105 10.23 -9.31 -6.04
CA ALA A 105 11.45 -8.88 -5.36
C ALA A 105 11.34 -7.46 -4.78
N ILE A 106 10.75 -6.53 -5.54
CA ILE A 106 10.49 -5.15 -5.09
C ILE A 106 9.58 -5.18 -3.86
N ASN A 107 8.43 -5.85 -3.94
CA ASN A 107 7.48 -5.92 -2.82
C ASN A 107 8.11 -6.53 -1.56
N ILE A 108 8.85 -7.64 -1.68
CA ILE A 108 9.53 -8.25 -0.52
C ILE A 108 10.56 -7.28 0.06
N SER A 109 11.44 -6.71 -0.78
CA SER A 109 12.52 -5.85 -0.31
C SER A 109 12.03 -4.55 0.34
N VAL A 110 10.95 -3.97 -0.19
CA VAL A 110 10.34 -2.74 0.35
C VAL A 110 9.55 -3.04 1.62
N ALA A 111 8.74 -4.11 1.66
CA ALA A 111 7.99 -4.49 2.85
C ALA A 111 8.93 -4.85 4.03
N GLN A 112 10.16 -5.26 3.71
CA GLN A 112 11.19 -5.66 4.67
C GLN A 112 12.28 -4.61 4.88
N ILE A 113 12.08 -3.37 4.40
CA ILE A 113 13.12 -2.33 4.37
C ILE A 113 13.66 -1.94 5.76
N ASP A 114 12.83 -2.07 6.79
CA ASP A 114 13.21 -1.81 8.19
C ASP A 114 13.78 -3.06 8.89
N GLY A 115 13.70 -4.23 8.23
CA GLY A 115 14.20 -5.51 8.72
C GLY A 115 13.30 -6.13 9.77
N TYR A 116 13.42 -5.69 11.02
CA TYR A 116 12.66 -6.30 12.11
C TYR A 116 11.93 -5.26 12.92
N ARG A 117 10.78 -5.67 13.44
CA ARG A 117 9.97 -4.87 14.35
C ARG A 117 9.67 -5.67 15.61
N GLU A 118 9.71 -4.97 16.74
CA GLU A 118 9.24 -5.50 18.02
C GLU A 118 7.72 -5.28 18.11
N ILE A 119 7.00 -6.36 18.42
CA ILE A 119 5.55 -6.35 18.66
C ILE A 119 5.25 -6.98 20.02
N GLY A 120 4.13 -6.62 20.65
CA GLY A 120 3.72 -7.16 21.95
C GLY A 120 3.72 -6.14 23.08
N ALA A 121 3.30 -6.57 24.27
CA ALA A 121 3.25 -5.74 25.48
C ALA A 121 4.64 -5.56 26.10
N GLU A 122 4.81 -4.54 26.96
CA GLU A 122 6.03 -4.38 27.75
C GLU A 122 6.29 -5.63 28.60
N GLY A 123 7.37 -6.35 28.30
CA GLY A 123 7.76 -7.61 28.97
C GLY A 123 7.64 -8.87 28.09
N GLU A 124 6.87 -8.83 27.01
CA GLU A 124 6.63 -9.96 26.08
C GLU A 124 6.82 -9.53 24.63
N LYS A 125 7.91 -8.81 24.36
CA LYS A 125 8.21 -8.34 23.00
C LYS A 125 8.73 -9.48 22.13
N GLU A 126 8.03 -9.75 21.05
CA GLU A 126 8.48 -10.65 20.00
C GLU A 126 9.07 -9.84 18.84
N ARG A 127 10.19 -10.31 18.30
CA ARG A 127 10.84 -9.72 17.14
C ARG A 127 10.38 -10.44 15.88
N ILE A 128 9.65 -9.74 15.02
CA ILE A 128 9.16 -10.26 13.74
C ILE A 128 9.80 -9.55 12.56
N LEU A 129 9.78 -10.18 11.40
CA LEU A 129 10.14 -9.52 10.14
C LEU A 129 9.11 -8.42 9.84
N THR A 130 9.55 -7.24 9.44
CA THR A 130 8.65 -6.11 9.13
C THR A 130 7.60 -6.47 8.07
N LEU A 131 7.94 -7.35 7.11
CA LEU A 131 7.01 -7.84 6.09
C LEU A 131 5.78 -8.58 6.66
N LEU A 132 5.86 -9.07 7.91
CA LEU A 132 4.78 -9.77 8.61
C LEU A 132 3.92 -8.86 9.47
N GLU A 133 4.42 -7.68 9.85
CA GLU A 133 3.77 -6.78 10.81
C GLU A 133 2.34 -6.36 10.41
N PRO A 134 2.03 -6.11 9.11
CA PRO A 134 0.65 -5.79 8.76
C PRO A 134 -0.34 -6.88 9.14
N TYR A 135 0.08 -8.15 9.13
CA TYR A 135 -0.78 -9.29 9.46
C TYR A 135 -0.91 -9.51 10.98
N THR A 136 -0.16 -8.76 11.81
CA THR A 136 -0.30 -8.84 13.27
C THR A 136 -1.23 -7.77 13.84
N ARG A 137 -1.61 -6.75 13.06
CA ARG A 137 -2.52 -5.66 13.47
C ARG A 137 -3.98 -6.06 13.35
N THR A 138 -4.40 -7.10 14.07
CA THR A 138 -5.70 -7.77 13.89
C THR A 138 -6.93 -6.88 14.09
N SER A 139 -6.83 -5.79 14.87
CA SER A 139 -7.93 -4.83 15.03
C SER A 139 -8.10 -3.87 13.85
N LEU A 140 -7.06 -3.72 13.02
CA LEU A 140 -7.04 -2.78 11.89
C LEU A 140 -7.14 -3.51 10.55
N GLU A 141 -6.53 -4.69 10.42
CA GLU A 141 -6.24 -5.33 9.15
C GLU A 141 -7.09 -6.58 8.91
N TYR A 142 -7.44 -6.84 7.63
CA TYR A 142 -8.32 -7.94 7.21
C TYR A 142 -7.95 -9.31 7.80
N TYR A 143 -6.66 -9.56 8.04
CA TYR A 143 -6.18 -10.84 8.55
C TYR A 143 -6.73 -11.18 9.94
N GLY A 144 -7.06 -10.16 10.76
CA GLY A 144 -7.70 -10.36 12.06
C GLY A 144 -9.11 -10.94 11.98
N ASP A 145 -9.81 -10.75 10.86
CA ASP A 145 -11.19 -11.19 10.67
C ASP A 145 -11.32 -12.58 10.04
N VAL A 146 -10.20 -13.22 9.66
CA VAL A 146 -10.21 -14.55 9.06
C VAL A 146 -10.87 -15.60 9.98
N PRO A 147 -10.55 -15.68 11.30
CA PRO A 147 -11.24 -16.60 12.20
C PRO A 147 -12.74 -16.34 12.25
N ARG A 148 -13.16 -15.08 12.12
CA ARG A 148 -14.59 -14.71 12.15
C ARG A 148 -15.34 -15.21 10.93
N VAL A 149 -14.72 -15.16 9.74
CA VAL A 149 -15.29 -15.76 8.52
C VAL A 149 -15.42 -17.28 8.70
N ASP A 150 -14.43 -17.92 9.32
CA ASP A 150 -14.44 -19.36 9.57
C ASP A 150 -15.56 -19.77 10.54
N GLU A 151 -15.70 -19.07 11.67
CA GLU A 151 -16.75 -19.28 12.67
C GLU A 151 -18.17 -19.14 12.11
N LEU A 152 -18.40 -18.11 11.29
CA LEU A 152 -19.74 -17.81 10.74
C LEU A 152 -20.04 -18.64 9.49
N GLY A 153 -19.00 -19.04 8.76
CA GLY A 153 -19.07 -19.55 7.40
C GLY A 153 -19.36 -18.45 6.38
N ILE A 154 -18.80 -18.60 5.16
CA ILE A 154 -18.87 -17.60 4.07
C ILE A 154 -20.30 -17.10 3.83
N ARG A 155 -21.29 -18.01 3.78
CA ARG A 155 -22.67 -17.66 3.43
C ARG A 155 -23.29 -16.71 4.45
N ARG A 156 -23.12 -16.99 5.75
CA ARG A 156 -23.67 -16.14 6.81
C ARG A 156 -22.88 -14.85 6.91
N PHE A 157 -21.55 -14.94 6.84
CA PHE A 157 -20.67 -13.78 6.82
C PHE A 157 -21.07 -12.77 5.72
N LEU A 158 -21.26 -13.24 4.48
CA LEU A 158 -21.68 -12.39 3.36
C LEU A 158 -23.10 -11.85 3.52
N LYS A 159 -24.05 -12.69 3.97
CA LYS A 159 -25.46 -12.29 4.12
C LYS A 159 -25.64 -11.21 5.19
N ASP A 160 -24.89 -11.31 6.28
CA ASP A 160 -25.02 -10.47 7.46
C ASP A 160 -23.88 -9.44 7.58
N TYR A 161 -23.02 -9.31 6.56
CA TYR A 161 -21.79 -8.49 6.58
C TYR A 161 -22.00 -7.06 7.07
N SER A 162 -23.06 -6.41 6.59
CA SER A 162 -23.38 -5.01 6.92
C SER A 162 -24.27 -4.87 8.15
N LYS A 163 -24.68 -5.98 8.78
CA LYS A 163 -25.50 -5.92 9.97
C LYS A 163 -24.62 -5.65 11.20
N PRO A 164 -25.09 -4.86 12.18
CA PRO A 164 -24.29 -4.47 13.34
C PRO A 164 -23.65 -5.66 14.07
N GLU A 165 -24.35 -6.80 14.16
CA GLU A 165 -23.88 -7.99 14.89
C GLU A 165 -22.63 -8.63 14.28
N VAL A 166 -22.38 -8.41 12.99
CA VAL A 166 -21.16 -8.82 12.31
C VAL A 166 -20.25 -7.61 12.14
N PHE A 167 -20.75 -6.54 11.50
CA PHE A 167 -19.98 -5.37 11.10
C PHE A 167 -19.19 -4.72 12.24
N ASP A 168 -19.78 -4.57 13.43
CA ASP A 168 -19.11 -3.90 14.55
C ASP A 168 -18.06 -4.78 15.25
N THR A 169 -18.01 -6.07 14.90
CA THR A 169 -16.99 -7.02 15.38
C THR A 169 -15.76 -7.11 14.46
N LEU A 170 -15.81 -6.48 13.28
CA LEU A 170 -14.75 -6.59 12.27
C LEU A 170 -13.65 -5.54 12.46
N SER A 171 -12.46 -5.85 11.93
CA SER A 171 -11.33 -4.93 11.88
C SER A 171 -11.65 -3.65 11.09
N GLY A 172 -10.87 -2.60 11.34
CA GLY A 172 -11.02 -1.30 10.68
C GLY A 172 -11.12 -1.38 9.16
N HIS A 173 -10.18 -2.06 8.49
CA HIS A 173 -10.17 -2.19 7.03
C HIS A 173 -11.35 -3.00 6.49
N THR A 174 -11.80 -4.03 7.19
CA THR A 174 -13.00 -4.75 6.78
C THR A 174 -14.24 -3.86 6.90
N ARG A 175 -14.32 -2.99 7.91
CA ARG A 175 -15.47 -2.08 8.05
C ARG A 175 -15.49 -0.98 6.97
N THR A 176 -14.35 -0.60 6.41
CA THR A 176 -14.27 0.49 5.41
C THR A 176 -14.32 0.03 3.96
N HIS A 177 -14.26 -1.28 3.70
CA HIS A 177 -14.19 -1.83 2.35
C HIS A 177 -15.13 -3.03 2.16
N PRO A 178 -15.44 -3.43 0.91
CA PRO A 178 -16.12 -4.69 0.64
C PRO A 178 -15.32 -5.91 1.16
N PRO A 179 -15.97 -7.07 1.43
CA PRO A 179 -15.35 -8.23 2.09
C PRO A 179 -14.28 -8.97 1.28
N GLY A 180 -13.84 -8.45 0.13
CA GLY A 180 -12.92 -9.16 -0.76
C GLY A 180 -11.58 -9.50 -0.11
N GLY A 181 -10.99 -8.55 0.63
CA GLY A 181 -9.68 -8.74 1.27
C GLY A 181 -9.69 -9.86 2.32
N VAL A 182 -10.68 -9.83 3.23
CA VAL A 182 -10.82 -10.88 4.25
C VAL A 182 -11.17 -12.24 3.66
N LEU A 183 -12.03 -12.31 2.63
CA LEU A 183 -12.36 -13.60 1.99
C LEU A 183 -11.18 -14.19 1.23
N PHE A 184 -10.34 -13.36 0.60
CA PHE A 184 -9.10 -13.80 -0.01
C PHE A 184 -8.16 -14.41 1.03
N LEU A 185 -7.91 -13.71 2.15
CA LEU A 185 -7.04 -14.20 3.21
C LEU A 185 -7.62 -15.43 3.94
N TRP A 186 -8.95 -15.53 4.08
CA TRP A 186 -9.62 -16.71 4.60
C TRP A 186 -9.39 -17.93 3.69
N HIS A 187 -9.54 -17.76 2.37
CA HIS A 187 -9.28 -18.84 1.42
C HIS A 187 -7.83 -19.32 1.46
N VAL A 188 -6.88 -18.39 1.52
CA VAL A 188 -5.45 -18.70 1.68
C VAL A 188 -5.20 -19.44 2.98
N SER A 189 -5.80 -18.98 4.08
CA SER A 189 -5.65 -19.62 5.40
C SER A 189 -6.25 -21.02 5.41
N GLY A 190 -7.28 -21.29 4.61
CA GLY A 190 -7.81 -22.65 4.42
C GLY A 190 -6.84 -23.60 3.72
N LEU A 191 -5.95 -23.09 2.87
CA LEU A 191 -4.95 -23.91 2.13
C LEU A 191 -3.65 -24.11 2.90
N PHE A 192 -3.19 -23.07 3.60
CA PHE A 192 -1.86 -23.05 4.24
C PHE A 192 -1.92 -22.98 5.77
N GLY A 193 -3.11 -22.90 6.35
CA GLY A 193 -3.33 -22.62 7.77
C GLY A 193 -3.29 -21.12 8.08
N TYR A 194 -3.75 -20.75 9.28
CA TYR A 194 -3.71 -19.36 9.77
C TYR A 194 -2.27 -18.98 10.16
N ASN A 195 -1.44 -18.62 9.17
CA ASN A 195 -0.04 -18.23 9.36
C ASN A 195 0.32 -16.93 8.62
N LEU A 196 1.16 -16.12 9.26
CA LEU A 196 1.55 -14.79 8.77
C LEU A 196 2.35 -14.85 7.46
N ILE A 197 3.20 -15.87 7.31
CA ILE A 197 4.11 -16.00 6.17
C ILE A 197 3.34 -16.25 4.87
N SER A 198 2.36 -17.16 4.86
CA SER A 198 1.57 -17.41 3.67
C SER A 198 0.70 -16.21 3.32
N ALA A 199 0.12 -15.55 4.34
CA ALA A 199 -0.67 -14.34 4.14
C ALA A 199 0.15 -13.21 3.51
N SER A 200 1.40 -13.01 3.97
CA SER A 200 2.30 -12.01 3.41
C SER A 200 2.73 -12.37 1.98
N LEU A 201 3.22 -13.60 1.77
CA LEU A 201 3.77 -14.00 0.48
C LEU A 201 2.71 -14.10 -0.61
N VAL A 202 1.49 -14.56 -0.29
CA VAL A 202 0.41 -14.65 -1.28
C VAL A 202 -0.08 -13.28 -1.71
N THR A 203 -0.13 -12.31 -0.78
CA THR A 203 -0.54 -10.93 -1.10
C THR A 203 0.49 -10.28 -2.00
N ILE A 204 1.78 -10.49 -1.74
CA ILE A 204 2.88 -10.04 -2.60
C ILE A 204 2.78 -10.68 -3.98
N PHE A 205 2.61 -12.01 -4.03
CA PHE A 205 2.50 -12.75 -5.29
C PHE A 205 1.30 -12.29 -6.11
N PHE A 206 0.12 -12.21 -5.51
CA PHE A 206 -1.10 -11.76 -6.17
C PHE A 206 -1.00 -10.32 -6.68
N THR A 207 -0.37 -9.43 -5.90
CA THR A 207 -0.06 -8.07 -6.34
C THR A 207 0.88 -8.06 -7.53
N ALA A 208 1.92 -8.90 -7.55
CA ALA A 208 2.83 -8.99 -8.69
C ALA A 208 2.17 -9.55 -9.97
N LEU A 209 1.12 -10.37 -9.84
CA LEU A 209 0.34 -10.85 -11.00
C LEU A 209 -0.46 -9.74 -11.70
N THR A 210 -0.66 -8.57 -11.08
CA THR A 210 -1.30 -7.41 -11.72
C THR A 210 -0.55 -6.91 -12.95
N VAL A 211 0.73 -7.27 -13.09
CA VAL A 211 1.53 -7.04 -14.31
C VAL A 211 0.82 -7.62 -15.54
N ILE A 212 0.15 -8.77 -15.43
CA ILE A 212 -0.50 -9.42 -16.57
C ILE A 212 -1.66 -8.58 -17.14
N PRO A 213 -2.70 -8.22 -16.34
CA PRO A 213 -3.78 -7.40 -16.85
C PRO A 213 -3.31 -5.99 -17.25
N ILE A 214 -2.33 -5.40 -16.55
CA ILE A 214 -1.76 -4.10 -16.92
C ILE A 214 -1.08 -4.17 -18.29
N TYR A 215 -0.27 -5.21 -18.53
CA TYR A 215 0.41 -5.41 -19.80
C TYR A 215 -0.60 -5.58 -20.95
N ARG A 216 -1.62 -6.43 -20.75
CA ARG A 216 -2.67 -6.63 -21.75
C ARG A 216 -3.46 -5.36 -22.02
N LEU A 217 -3.78 -4.61 -20.97
CA LEU A 217 -4.47 -3.32 -21.12
C LEU A 217 -3.62 -2.32 -21.90
N ALA A 218 -2.32 -2.24 -21.63
CA ALA A 218 -1.41 -1.39 -22.37
C ALA A 218 -1.37 -1.77 -23.85
N GLY A 219 -1.26 -3.06 -24.19
CA GLY A 219 -1.30 -3.53 -25.58
C GLY A 219 -2.64 -3.22 -26.28
N MET A 220 -3.76 -3.33 -25.56
CA MET A 220 -5.08 -2.94 -26.10
C MET A 220 -5.18 -1.43 -26.41
N LEU A 221 -4.51 -0.59 -25.63
CA LEU A 221 -4.59 0.88 -25.75
C LEU A 221 -3.54 1.47 -26.68
N HIS A 222 -2.39 0.81 -26.85
CA HIS A 222 -1.22 1.39 -27.51
C HIS A 222 -0.67 0.57 -28.69
N GLY A 223 -1.18 -0.64 -28.92
CA GLY A 223 -0.64 -1.58 -29.92
C GLY A 223 0.60 -2.28 -29.42
#